data_AF-A0A7C5M7Z2-F1
#
_entry.id   AF-A0A7C5M7Z2-F1
#
_cell.length_a   1.000
_cell.length_b   1.000
_cell.length_c   1.000
_cell.angle_alpha   90.00
_cell.angle_beta   90.00
_cell.angle_gamma   90.00
#
_symmetry.space_group_name_H-M   'P 1'
#
loop_
_entity.id
_entity.type
_entity.pdbx_description
1 polymer ?
#
loop_
_entity_poly.entity_id
_entity_poly.type
_entity_poly.pdbx_seq_one_letter_code
_entity_poly.pdbx_strand_id
1 'polypeptide(L)'
;MNFLKSISLSCLFLFVNLSAHAQVFYYVDDMADIYTYDLSTCESTFVVHIQGTPTSYRDITFAPDGNLYVVSLTKLYKIDLVTGASTLLTTLCANTNLCGTNAMTSDTEGNIYMAGKRLYSYNIYTQTT
;
A
#
# COMPACT_ATOMS: atom_id res chain seq x y z
N MET A 1 23.00 -17.47 -62.14
CA MET A 1 22.03 -18.28 -61.38
C MET A 1 22.82 -19.15 -60.41
N ASN A 2 22.34 -19.24 -59.16
CA ASN A 2 22.84 -20.06 -58.02
C ASN A 2 23.69 -19.32 -56.97
N PHE A 3 22.98 -18.47 -56.20
CA PHE A 3 23.32 -18.11 -54.82
C PHE A 3 23.06 -19.31 -53.91
N LEU A 4 24.05 -19.74 -53.12
CA LEU A 4 23.85 -20.54 -51.91
C LEU A 4 25.14 -20.53 -51.08
N LYS A 5 25.09 -19.92 -49.89
CA LYS A 5 25.52 -20.54 -48.63
C LYS A 5 25.20 -19.61 -47.45
N SER A 6 24.25 -20.09 -46.67
CA SER A 6 23.78 -19.67 -45.34
C SER A 6 24.77 -18.84 -44.53
N ILE A 7 24.39 -17.61 -44.18
CA ILE A 7 24.95 -16.88 -43.04
C ILE A 7 23.95 -17.05 -41.90
N SER A 8 24.41 -17.74 -40.87
CA SER A 8 23.72 -18.07 -39.63
C SER A 8 23.06 -16.83 -39.02
N LEU A 9 21.75 -16.91 -38.78
CA LEU A 9 21.01 -15.94 -37.98
C LEU A 9 21.42 -16.12 -36.51
N SER A 10 22.49 -15.45 -36.10
CA SER A 10 22.84 -15.37 -34.68
C SER A 10 21.73 -14.63 -33.95
N CYS A 11 20.85 -15.39 -33.29
CA CYS A 11 19.93 -14.87 -32.28
C CYS A 11 20.75 -14.19 -31.18
N LEU A 12 20.87 -12.87 -31.27
CA LEU A 12 21.35 -12.05 -30.16
C LEU A 12 20.22 -12.04 -29.11
N PHE A 13 20.28 -12.97 -28.15
CA PHE A 13 19.49 -12.87 -26.94
C PHE A 13 20.01 -11.66 -26.14
N LEU A 14 19.39 -10.51 -26.33
CA LEU A 14 19.42 -9.46 -25.32
C LEU A 14 18.82 -10.08 -24.06
N PHE A 15 19.66 -10.26 -23.04
CA PHE A 15 19.17 -10.41 -21.68
C PHE A 15 18.46 -9.11 -21.33
N VAL A 16 17.17 -9.03 -21.65
CA VAL A 16 16.30 -8.06 -21.02
C VAL A 16 16.34 -8.46 -19.56
N ASN A 17 17.01 -7.67 -18.73
CA ASN A 17 16.82 -7.73 -17.30
C ASN A 17 15.37 -7.31 -17.06
N LEU A 18 14.43 -8.23 -17.29
CA LEU A 18 13.13 -8.17 -16.63
C LEU A 18 13.47 -8.30 -15.16
N SER A 19 13.64 -7.16 -14.50
CA SER A 19 13.36 -7.11 -13.08
C SER A 19 11.89 -7.50 -12.98
N ALA A 20 11.63 -8.77 -12.68
CA ALA A 20 10.38 -9.17 -12.08
C ALA A 20 10.34 -8.33 -10.82
N HIS A 21 9.63 -7.19 -10.88
CA HIS A 21 9.72 -6.16 -9.86
C HIS A 21 9.56 -6.86 -8.51
N ALA A 22 10.60 -6.82 -7.69
CA ALA A 22 10.52 -7.34 -6.34
C ALA A 22 9.25 -6.72 -5.73
N GLN A 23 8.46 -7.56 -5.07
CA GLN A 23 7.29 -7.09 -4.33
C GLN A 23 7.84 -6.12 -3.27
N VAL A 24 7.59 -4.83 -3.45
CA VAL A 24 8.00 -3.80 -2.50
C VAL A 24 6.98 -3.82 -1.38
N PHE A 25 7.43 -4.15 -0.17
CA PHE A 25 6.55 -4.17 1.00
C PHE A 25 6.61 -2.82 1.67
N TYR A 26 5.46 -2.25 1.96
CA TYR A 26 5.36 -1.07 2.81
C TYR A 26 5.07 -1.52 4.23
N TYR A 27 5.65 -0.86 5.21
CA TYR A 27 5.24 -0.96 6.61
C TYR A 27 5.29 0.41 7.27
N VAL A 28 4.52 0.56 8.35
CA VAL A 28 4.56 1.72 9.22
C VAL A 28 5.08 1.27 10.59
N ASP A 29 5.96 2.05 11.20
CA ASP A 29 6.48 1.76 12.54
C ASP A 29 5.69 2.49 13.65
N ASP A 30 6.11 2.30 14.89
CA ASP A 30 5.48 2.93 16.06
C ASP A 30 5.71 4.46 16.13
N MET A 31 6.67 4.99 15.37
CA MET A 31 6.96 6.42 15.26
C MET A 31 6.19 7.09 14.11
N ALA A 32 5.32 6.35 13.43
CA ALA A 32 4.56 6.79 12.26
C ALA A 32 5.41 7.05 11.01
N ASP A 33 6.59 6.43 10.95
CA ASP A 33 7.42 6.43 9.75
C ASP A 33 7.01 5.28 8.83
N ILE A 34 6.81 5.61 7.55
CA ILE A 34 6.57 4.63 6.49
C ILE A 34 7.91 4.28 5.85
N TYR A 35 8.14 2.99 5.68
CA TYR A 35 9.29 2.43 5.00
C TYR A 35 8.85 1.52 3.87
N THR A 36 9.69 1.41 2.85
CA THR A 36 9.70 0.23 1.99
C THR A 36 10.70 -0.79 2.50
N TYR A 37 10.43 -2.07 2.28
CA TYR A 37 11.35 -3.17 2.55
C TYR A 37 11.59 -3.97 1.27
N ASP A 38 12.85 -4.10 0.89
CA ASP A 38 13.28 -4.90 -0.25
C ASP A 38 13.66 -6.31 0.21
N LEU A 39 12.88 -7.31 -0.21
CA LEU A 39 13.11 -8.71 0.15
C LEU A 39 14.41 -9.31 -0.43
N SER A 40 14.95 -8.72 -1.49
CA SER A 40 16.16 -9.22 -2.15
C SER A 40 17.44 -8.75 -1.48
N THR A 41 17.41 -7.55 -0.89
CA THR A 41 18.55 -6.94 -0.19
C THR A 41 18.41 -6.96 1.33
N CYS A 42 17.21 -7.23 1.85
CA CYS A 42 16.84 -7.14 3.26
C CYS A 42 16.99 -5.73 3.85
N GLU A 43 16.87 -4.70 3.01
CA GLU A 43 17.06 -3.30 3.40
C GLU A 43 15.72 -2.56 3.51
N SER A 44 15.62 -1.71 4.54
CA SER A 44 14.52 -0.76 4.70
C SER A 44 14.92 0.61 4.14
N THR A 45 14.06 1.21 3.32
CA THR A 45 14.23 2.59 2.85
C THR A 45 13.13 3.47 3.43
N PHE A 46 13.51 4.56 4.09
CA PHE A 46 12.56 5.56 4.58
C PHE A 46 11.79 6.18 3.40
N VAL A 47 10.46 6.24 3.54
CA VAL A 47 9.58 6.88 2.56
C VAL A 47 9.18 8.25 3.07
N VAL A 48 8.44 8.28 4.19
CA VAL A 48 7.89 9.52 4.73
C VAL A 48 7.44 9.35 6.19
N HIS A 49 7.46 10.45 6.94
CA HIS A 49 6.83 10.54 8.26
C HIS A 49 5.37 10.99 8.11
N ILE A 50 4.42 10.23 8.66
CA ILE A 50 3.01 10.62 8.65
C ILE A 50 2.80 11.83 9.56
N GLN A 51 2.35 12.93 8.97
CA GLN A 51 2.10 14.20 9.66
C GLN A 51 0.81 14.15 10.47
N GLY A 52 0.81 14.81 11.63
CA GLY A 52 -0.35 14.95 12.51
C GLY A 52 -0.08 14.39 13.91
N THR A 53 -1.13 14.25 14.71
CA THR A 53 -0.99 13.60 16.02
C THR A 53 -0.74 12.10 15.79
N PRO A 54 0.33 11.51 16.37
CA PRO A 54 0.56 10.07 16.31
C PRO A 54 -0.64 9.35 16.90
N THR A 55 -1.51 8.85 16.04
CA THR A 55 -2.50 7.86 16.46
C THR A 55 -1.80 6.52 16.39
N SER A 56 -2.05 5.67 17.36
CA SER A 56 -1.53 4.30 17.35
C SER A 56 -2.06 3.59 16.10
N TYR A 57 -1.32 3.68 15.01
CA TYR A 57 -1.62 3.08 13.71
C TYR A 57 -1.52 1.57 13.87
N ARG A 58 -2.37 0.85 13.15
CA ARG A 58 -2.52 -0.59 13.36
C ARG A 58 -2.26 -1.40 12.11
N ASP A 59 -2.73 -0.88 10.98
CA ASP A 59 -2.58 -1.54 9.70
C ASP A 59 -2.62 -0.52 8.56
N ILE A 60 -2.12 -0.94 7.40
CA ILE A 60 -2.05 -0.16 6.18
C ILE A 60 -2.55 -0.98 4.99
N THR A 61 -3.15 -0.32 4.00
CA THR A 61 -3.48 -0.96 2.72
C THR A 61 -3.33 0.05 1.60
N PHE A 62 -2.88 -0.43 0.44
CA PHE A 62 -3.15 0.29 -0.81
C PHE A 62 -4.57 -0.01 -1.24
N ALA A 63 -5.24 0.97 -1.83
CA ALA A 63 -6.54 0.79 -2.49
C ALA A 63 -6.40 0.99 -4.01
N PRO A 64 -7.46 0.70 -4.81
CA PRO A 64 -7.39 0.80 -6.28
C PRO A 64 -7.11 2.20 -6.84
N ASP A 65 -7.26 3.24 -6.02
CA ASP A 65 -6.88 4.62 -6.39
C ASP A 65 -5.36 4.87 -6.30
N GLY A 66 -4.58 3.85 -5.94
CA GLY A 66 -3.12 3.89 -5.83
C GLY A 66 -2.59 4.56 -4.57
N ASN A 67 -3.46 4.98 -3.64
CA ASN A 67 -3.06 5.64 -2.41
C ASN A 67 -2.94 4.65 -1.24
N LEU A 68 -2.10 5.02 -0.27
CA LEU A 68 -1.94 4.28 0.97
C LEU A 68 -2.92 4.82 2.02
N TYR A 69 -3.60 3.89 2.68
CA TYR A 69 -4.53 4.16 3.75
C TYR A 69 -4.00 3.55 5.03
N VAL A 70 -4.28 4.22 6.15
CA VAL A 70 -3.87 3.78 7.47
C VAL A 70 -5.08 3.75 8.39
N VAL A 71 -5.21 2.69 9.16
CA VAL A 71 -6.23 2.59 10.20
C VAL A 71 -5.59 2.77 11.57
N SER A 72 -6.26 3.55 12.41
CA SER A 72 -6.05 3.59 13.86
C SER A 72 -7.19 2.83 14.54
N LEU A 73 -7.15 2.73 15.87
CA LEU A 73 -8.22 2.08 16.64
C LEU A 73 -9.63 2.63 16.35
N THR A 74 -9.76 3.87 15.88
CA THR A 74 -11.05 4.57 15.71
C THR A 74 -11.22 5.33 14.41
N LYS A 75 -10.16 5.53 13.61
CA LYS A 75 -10.17 6.44 12.46
C LYS A 75 -9.44 5.84 11.28
N LEU A 76 -9.95 6.15 10.08
CA LEU A 76 -9.36 5.81 8.80
C LEU A 76 -8.78 7.08 8.17
N TYR A 77 -7.53 6.98 7.70
CA TYR A 77 -6.81 8.07 7.07
C TYR A 77 -6.32 7.66 5.67
N LYS A 78 -6.27 8.64 4.76
CA LYS A 78 -5.50 8.58 3.51
C LYS A 78 -4.17 9.31 3.72
N ILE A 79 -3.07 8.72 3.25
CA ILE A 79 -1.73 9.28 3.38
C ILE A 79 -1.19 9.67 2.01
N ASP A 80 -0.66 10.88 1.91
CA ASP A 80 0.21 11.30 0.81
C ASP A 80 1.62 10.79 1.07
N LEU A 81 2.11 9.88 0.23
CA LEU A 81 3.44 9.28 0.37
C LEU A 81 4.61 10.21 -0.01
N VAL A 82 4.33 11.37 -0.61
CA VAL A 82 5.34 12.38 -0.96
C VAL A 82 5.54 13.36 0.19
N THR A 83 4.45 13.82 0.79
CA THR A 83 4.47 14.88 1.82
C THR A 83 4.27 14.38 3.25
N GLY A 84 3.72 13.18 3.40
CA GLY A 84 3.31 12.61 4.68
C GLY A 84 1.99 13.16 5.19
N ALA A 85 1.33 14.04 4.43
CA ALA A 85 0.06 14.63 4.84
C ALA A 85 -0.99 13.54 5.07
N SER A 86 -1.63 13.56 6.23
CA SER A 86 -2.73 12.66 6.57
C SER A 86 -4.08 13.36 6.44
N THR A 87 -5.00 12.73 5.71
CA THR A 87 -6.38 13.21 5.55
C THR A 87 -7.33 12.24 6.26
N LEU A 88 -8.06 12.74 7.26
CA LEU A 88 -9.10 11.96 7.94
C LEU A 88 -10.28 11.73 6.99
N LEU A 89 -10.63 10.46 6.75
CA LEU A 89 -11.76 10.10 5.89
C LEU A 89 -13.02 9.84 6.69
N THR A 90 -12.89 9.02 7.74
CA THR A 90 -14.03 8.68 8.60
C THR A 90 -13.58 8.29 10.00
N THR A 91 -14.51 8.41 10.94
CA THR A 91 -14.40 7.86 12.29
C THR A 91 -15.23 6.58 12.33
N LEU A 92 -14.58 5.44 12.54
CA LEU A 92 -15.15 4.09 12.48
C LEU A 92 -16.07 3.76 13.68
N CYS A 93 -16.15 4.68 14.63
CA CYS A 93 -16.98 4.58 15.83
C CYS A 93 -17.39 5.96 16.36
N ALA A 94 -18.69 6.27 16.42
CA ALA A 94 -19.17 7.37 17.26
C ALA A 94 -19.34 6.96 18.75
N ASN A 95 -19.38 5.65 19.05
CA ASN A 95 -19.58 5.10 20.39
C ASN A 95 -18.37 4.28 20.87
N THR A 96 -17.73 4.73 21.95
CA THR A 96 -16.33 4.48 22.29
C THR A 96 -15.98 3.07 22.82
N ASN A 97 -16.94 2.24 23.20
CA ASN A 97 -16.66 0.98 23.93
C ASN A 97 -16.44 -0.26 23.03
N LEU A 98 -16.68 -0.14 21.73
CA LEU A 98 -16.57 -1.25 20.77
C LEU A 98 -15.43 -1.07 19.76
N CYS A 99 -14.61 -0.03 19.93
CA CYS A 99 -13.57 0.31 18.99
C CYS A 99 -12.30 -0.48 19.26
N GLY A 100 -11.58 -0.76 18.18
CA GLY A 100 -10.45 -1.68 18.19
C GLY A 100 -10.15 -2.22 16.80
N THR A 101 -10.39 -1.44 15.75
CA THR A 101 -9.97 -1.82 14.40
C THR A 101 -8.46 -1.90 14.36
N ASN A 102 -7.96 -3.03 13.87
CA ASN A 102 -6.54 -3.32 13.84
C ASN A 102 -6.08 -4.08 12.60
N ALA A 103 -6.99 -4.40 11.68
CA ALA A 103 -6.68 -5.06 10.43
C ALA A 103 -7.43 -4.38 9.28
N MET A 104 -6.84 -4.36 8.08
CA MET A 104 -7.39 -3.70 6.92
C MET A 104 -7.02 -4.41 5.60
N THR A 105 -7.94 -4.40 4.64
CA THR A 105 -7.69 -4.80 3.25
C THR A 105 -8.62 -4.02 2.33
N SER A 106 -8.30 -3.92 1.04
CA SER A 106 -9.22 -3.35 0.04
C SER A 106 -9.60 -4.35 -1.05
N ASP A 107 -10.74 -4.12 -1.70
CA ASP A 107 -11.08 -4.77 -2.97
C ASP A 107 -10.89 -3.84 -4.18
N THR A 108 -11.15 -4.37 -5.37
CA THR A 108 -11.03 -3.64 -6.66
C THR A 108 -12.13 -2.61 -6.90
N GLU A 109 -13.18 -2.62 -6.09
CA GLU A 109 -14.34 -1.72 -6.20
C GLU A 109 -14.17 -0.47 -5.32
N GLY A 110 -13.05 -0.39 -4.59
CA GLY A 110 -12.70 0.73 -3.73
C GLY A 110 -13.24 0.58 -2.31
N ASN A 111 -13.75 -0.58 -1.91
CA ASN A 111 -14.11 -0.83 -0.53
C ASN A 111 -12.85 -1.14 0.26
N ILE A 112 -12.67 -0.43 1.37
CA ILE A 112 -11.71 -0.76 2.42
C ILE A 112 -12.48 -1.48 3.52
N TYR A 113 -12.12 -2.73 3.77
CA TYR A 113 -12.63 -3.53 4.88
C TYR A 113 -11.70 -3.36 6.06
N MET A 114 -12.26 -2.98 7.20
CA MET A 114 -11.53 -2.82 8.46
C MET A 114 -12.14 -3.73 9.51
N ALA A 115 -11.30 -4.53 10.15
CA ALA A 115 -11.72 -5.49 11.16
C ALA A 115 -11.14 -5.16 12.53
N GLY A 116 -11.95 -5.46 13.55
CA GLY A 116 -11.63 -5.41 14.97
C GLY A 116 -12.64 -6.24 15.71
N LYS A 117 -13.38 -5.65 16.65
CA LYS A 117 -14.56 -6.31 17.27
C LYS A 117 -15.74 -6.49 16.31
N ARG A 118 -15.76 -5.73 15.21
CA ARG A 118 -16.74 -5.76 14.11
C ARG A 118 -16.01 -5.55 12.79
N LEU A 119 -16.68 -5.92 11.70
CA LEU A 119 -16.27 -5.59 10.34
C LEU A 119 -16.93 -4.27 9.94
N TYR A 120 -16.14 -3.37 9.37
CA TYR A 120 -16.57 -2.12 8.79
C TYR A 120 -16.13 -2.09 7.33
N SER A 121 -16.94 -1.48 6.47
CA SER A 121 -16.57 -1.09 5.12
C SER A 121 -16.43 0.43 5.05
N TYR A 122 -15.63 0.91 4.12
CA TYR A 122 -15.66 2.30 3.66
C TYR A 122 -15.32 2.32 2.18
N ASN A 123 -16.21 2.86 1.35
CA ASN A 123 -15.94 3.00 -0.07
C ASN A 123 -15.27 4.34 -0.36
N ILE A 124 -14.07 4.30 -0.96
CA ILE A 124 -13.24 5.50 -1.19
C ILE A 124 -13.80 6.45 -2.26
N TYR A 125 -14.64 5.95 -3.17
CA TYR A 125 -15.20 6.74 -4.25
C TYR A 125 -16.49 7.45 -3.81
N THR A 126 -17.37 6.75 -3.10
CA THR A 126 -18.62 7.33 -2.59
C THR A 126 -18.46 8.02 -1.24
N GLN A 127 -17.37 7.75 -0.52
CA GLN A 127 -17.08 8.25 0.83
C GLN A 127 -18.12 7.85 1.87
N THR A 128 -18.62 6.62 1.77
CA THR A 128 -19.65 6.06 2.67
C THR A 128 -19.14 4.80 3.35
N THR A 129 -19.48 4.63 4.63
CA THR A 129 -19.24 3.40 5.40
C THR A 129 -20.28 2.33 5.14
#